data_AF-A0A105T4N4-F1
#
_entry.id   AF-A0A105T4N4-F1
#
_cell.length_a   1.000
_cell.length_b   1.000
_cell.length_c   1.000
_cell.angle_alpha   90.00
_cell.angle_beta   90.00
_cell.angle_gamma   90.00
#
_symmetry.space_group_name_H-M   'P 1'
#
loop_
_entity.id
_entity.type
_entity.pdbx_description
1 polymer ?
#
loop_
_entity_poly.entity_id
_entity_poly.type
_entity_poly.pdbx_seq_one_letter_code
_entity_poly.pdbx_strand_id
1 'polypeptide(L)'
;MALHHPAYGNPAVICQKFLGSPSFNPRTSGELKADVLDRDVFDAHEMTFASSHKKIVITADMDDFGSIGHRSVAFTLDVNIQSGIYLFKRGAGGPVREMSYTECVKKNGEYVYHLIQAEVGSLQLSVVESCYSARLFTFDGCDHNNEPFEICGDFIINPPHASFNY
;
A
#
# COMPACT_ATOMS: atom_id res chain seq x y z
N MET A 1 21.56 1.25 -22.86
CA MET A 1 22.01 0.65 -21.58
C MET A 1 20.77 0.29 -20.79
N ALA A 2 20.58 -1.00 -20.50
CA ALA A 2 19.40 -1.47 -19.77
C ALA A 2 19.58 -1.18 -18.27
N LEU A 3 18.66 -0.40 -17.70
CA LEU A 3 18.60 -0.16 -16.26
C LEU A 3 18.14 -1.46 -15.59
N HIS A 4 19.00 -2.02 -14.74
CA HIS A 4 18.67 -3.18 -13.90
C HIS A 4 17.54 -2.80 -12.95
N HIS A 5 16.38 -3.44 -13.12
CA HIS A 5 15.28 -3.43 -12.16
C HIS A 5 15.74 -4.17 -10.89
N PRO A 6 15.47 -3.68 -9.67
CA PRO A 6 15.62 -4.50 -8.48
C PRO A 6 14.67 -5.69 -8.61
N ALA A 7 15.24 -6.87 -8.41
CA ALA A 7 14.65 -8.16 -8.73
C ALA A 7 13.38 -8.43 -7.92
N TYR A 8 12.21 -8.20 -8.53
CA TYR A 8 11.05 -9.05 -8.24
C TYR A 8 11.22 -10.33 -9.05
N GLY A 9 11.90 -11.29 -8.43
CA GLY A 9 11.90 -12.66 -8.87
C GLY A 9 10.47 -13.20 -8.89
N ASN A 10 10.23 -14.13 -9.80
CA ASN A 10 9.00 -14.91 -9.94
C ASN A 10 8.38 -15.23 -8.56
N PRO A 11 7.11 -14.86 -8.29
CA PRO A 11 6.48 -15.00 -6.97
C PRO A 11 6.37 -16.44 -6.46
N ALA A 12 6.71 -17.44 -7.27
CA ALA A 12 6.75 -18.84 -6.89
C ALA A 12 8.06 -19.30 -6.19
N VAL A 13 9.09 -18.47 -6.02
CA VAL A 13 10.45 -18.95 -5.65
C VAL A 13 11.05 -18.32 -4.37
N ILE A 14 10.37 -17.42 -3.66
CA ILE A 14 10.97 -16.74 -2.50
C ILE A 14 10.66 -17.49 -1.20
N CYS A 15 11.24 -18.68 -1.07
CA CYS A 15 11.41 -19.34 0.21
C CYS A 15 12.84 -19.88 0.31
N GLN A 16 13.84 -19.01 0.25
CA GLN A 16 15.22 -19.37 0.57
C GLN A 16 16.03 -18.18 1.12
N LYS A 17 15.96 -18.08 2.46
CA LYS A 17 16.94 -17.63 3.45
C LYS A 17 18.19 -16.83 3.02
N PHE A 18 18.41 -15.75 3.79
CA PHE A 18 19.66 -15.29 4.40
C PHE A 18 20.94 -15.38 3.57
N LEU A 19 21.48 -14.22 3.17
CA LEU A 19 22.92 -13.94 3.14
C LEU A 19 23.13 -12.41 3.13
N GLY A 20 23.96 -11.94 4.06
CA GLY A 20 24.09 -10.52 4.38
C GLY A 20 24.75 -9.68 3.29
N SER A 21 24.37 -8.41 3.28
CA SER A 21 25.17 -7.25 2.87
C SER A 21 24.45 -6.02 3.42
N PRO A 22 25.18 -4.93 3.78
CA PRO A 22 24.61 -3.84 4.56
C PRO A 22 23.57 -3.14 3.69
N SER A 23 22.28 -3.33 4.01
CA SER A 23 21.24 -2.59 3.32
C SER A 23 21.40 -1.13 3.72
N PHE A 24 21.65 -0.28 2.73
CA PHE A 24 21.29 1.11 2.82
C PHE A 24 19.80 1.11 3.18
N ASN A 25 19.51 1.32 4.46
CA ASN A 25 18.17 1.22 4.99
C ASN A 25 17.76 2.62 5.39
N PRO A 26 17.52 3.53 4.42
CA PRO A 26 16.95 4.80 4.74
C PRO A 26 15.50 4.45 5.06
N ARG A 27 15.25 4.10 6.34
CA ARG A 27 14.00 3.49 6.75
C ARG A 27 12.90 4.50 6.49
N THR A 28 12.08 4.23 5.49
CA THR A 28 10.75 4.80 5.40
C THR A 28 10.09 4.54 6.74
N SER A 29 9.76 5.59 7.48
CA SER A 29 9.02 5.47 8.73
C SER A 29 7.58 5.83 8.43
N GLY A 30 6.65 5.01 8.89
CA GLY A 30 5.25 5.28 8.71
C GLY A 30 4.40 4.36 9.54
N GLU A 31 3.18 4.81 9.77
CA GLU A 31 2.15 4.03 10.43
C GLU A 31 0.82 4.24 9.70
N LEU A 32 0.02 3.18 9.65
CA LEU A 32 -1.34 3.20 9.15
C LEU A 32 -2.24 2.48 10.14
N LYS A 33 -3.32 3.15 10.54
CA LYS A 33 -4.38 2.56 11.35
C LYS A 33 -5.69 2.64 10.58
N ALA A 34 -6.44 1.55 10.56
CA ALA A 34 -7.73 1.53 9.89
C ALA A 34 -8.71 0.53 10.51
N ASP A 35 -9.96 0.94 10.53
CA ASP A 35 -11.10 0.07 10.79
C ASP A 35 -11.50 -0.59 9.48
N VAL A 36 -11.57 -1.92 9.48
CA VAL A 36 -11.93 -2.73 8.32
C VAL A 36 -13.20 -3.50 8.68
N LEU A 37 -14.25 -3.35 7.88
CA LEU A 37 -15.55 -3.97 8.15
C LEU A 37 -15.42 -5.49 8.28
N ASP A 38 -15.93 -6.03 9.39
CA ASP A 38 -15.91 -7.45 9.75
C ASP A 38 -14.50 -8.09 9.84
N ARG A 39 -13.45 -7.29 10.03
CA ARG A 39 -12.09 -7.77 10.34
C ARG A 39 -11.58 -7.13 11.63
N ASP A 40 -10.51 -7.69 12.17
CA ASP A 40 -9.73 -7.01 13.22
C ASP A 40 -9.14 -5.70 12.70
N VAL A 41 -8.91 -4.75 13.61
CA VAL A 41 -8.26 -3.47 13.31
C VAL A 41 -6.96 -3.72 12.53
N PHE A 42 -6.73 -2.92 11.51
CA PHE A 42 -5.48 -2.90 10.76
C PHE A 42 -4.55 -1.89 11.42
N ASP A 43 -3.42 -2.34 11.96
CA ASP A 43 -2.41 -1.51 12.62
C ASP A 43 -1.03 -1.89 12.07
N ALA A 44 -0.53 -1.11 11.12
CA ALA A 44 0.74 -1.36 10.46
C ALA A 44 1.78 -0.32 10.88
N HIS A 45 2.96 -0.80 11.27
CA HIS A 45 4.14 0.03 11.55
C HIS A 45 5.24 -0.12 10.49
N GLU A 46 5.01 -0.99 9.51
CA GLU A 46 5.86 -1.15 8.34
C GLU A 46 5.15 -0.56 7.12
N MET A 47 5.70 0.53 6.60
CA MET A 47 5.20 1.17 5.40
C MET A 47 6.32 1.36 4.39
N THR A 48 5.99 1.10 3.13
CA THR A 48 6.87 1.29 1.99
C THR A 48 6.40 2.48 1.15
N PHE A 49 7.36 3.31 0.75
CA PHE A 49 7.17 4.38 -0.22
C PHE A 49 8.01 4.08 -1.46
N ALA A 50 7.36 3.99 -2.62
CA ALA A 50 8.04 3.86 -3.90
C ALA A 50 7.57 4.98 -4.84
N SER A 51 8.51 5.76 -5.36
CA SER A 51 8.22 6.80 -6.34
C SER A 51 8.97 6.56 -7.64
N SER A 52 8.33 6.92 -8.75
CA SER A 52 8.86 6.87 -10.10
C SER A 52 8.46 8.14 -10.84
N HIS A 53 8.99 8.34 -12.05
CA HIS A 53 8.57 9.44 -12.92
C HIS A 53 7.10 9.38 -13.37
N LYS A 54 6.37 8.29 -13.08
CA LYS A 54 4.96 8.10 -13.49
C LYS A 54 3.98 8.10 -12.32
N LYS A 55 4.38 7.57 -11.17
CA LYS A 55 3.49 7.29 -10.04
C LYS A 55 4.24 7.18 -8.74
N ILE A 56 3.52 7.44 -7.66
CA ILE A 56 3.87 7.13 -6.28
C ILE A 56 3.03 5.93 -5.84
N VAL A 57 3.64 5.02 -5.09
CA VAL A 57 2.96 3.88 -4.45
C VAL A 57 3.31 3.91 -2.97
N ILE A 58 2.28 3.96 -2.13
CA ILE A 58 2.38 3.86 -0.68
C ILE A 58 1.75 2.53 -0.29
N THR A 59 2.48 1.70 0.42
CA THR A 59 2.00 0.39 0.90
C THR A 59 2.20 0.33 2.41
N ALA A 60 1.19 -0.12 3.14
CA ALA A 60 1.29 -0.50 4.54
C ALA A 60 1.07 -2.00 4.65
N ASP A 61 1.98 -2.69 5.31
CA ASP A 61 1.94 -4.13 5.49
C ASP A 61 1.76 -4.48 6.97
N MET A 62 0.85 -5.40 7.22
CA MET A 62 0.65 -6.02 8.53
C MET A 62 1.01 -7.50 8.40
N ASP A 63 1.88 -7.98 9.29
CA ASP A 63 2.52 -9.29 9.23
C ASP A 63 3.36 -9.56 7.96
N ASP A 64 4.27 -10.53 8.04
CA ASP A 64 5.17 -10.89 6.95
C ASP A 64 4.42 -11.50 5.75
N PHE A 65 4.83 -11.15 4.53
CA PHE A 65 4.38 -11.82 3.32
C PHE A 65 4.71 -13.33 3.39
N GLY A 66 3.72 -14.16 3.08
CA GLY A 66 3.75 -15.62 3.27
C GLY A 66 3.04 -16.09 4.55
N SER A 67 2.69 -15.19 5.47
CA SER A 67 1.87 -15.52 6.63
C SER A 67 0.37 -15.52 6.32
N ILE A 68 -0.40 -16.27 7.13
CA ILE A 68 -1.88 -16.29 7.07
C ILE A 68 -2.46 -14.98 7.64
N GLY A 69 -1.73 -14.29 8.52
CA GLY A 69 -2.13 -12.99 9.06
C GLY A 69 -1.87 -11.82 8.12
N HIS A 70 -1.12 -12.05 7.02
CA HIS A 70 -0.68 -10.97 6.15
C HIS A 70 -1.84 -10.21 5.54
N ARG A 71 -1.82 -8.90 5.76
CA ARG A 71 -2.72 -7.92 5.18
C ARG A 71 -1.92 -6.74 4.65
N SER A 72 -2.39 -6.12 3.58
CA SER A 72 -1.71 -4.98 2.97
C SER A 72 -2.71 -3.95 2.46
N VAL A 73 -2.47 -2.68 2.72
CA VAL A 73 -3.21 -1.54 2.14
C VAL A 73 -2.26 -0.80 1.21
N ALA A 74 -2.68 -0.55 -0.04
CA ALA A 74 -1.87 0.17 -1.00
C ALA A 74 -2.64 1.29 -1.72
N PHE A 75 -1.96 2.41 -1.89
CA PHE A 75 -2.43 3.57 -2.65
C PHE A 75 -1.48 3.85 -3.80
N THR A 76 -2.01 3.91 -5.02
CA THR A 76 -1.26 4.39 -6.19
C THR A 76 -1.71 5.81 -6.53
N LEU A 77 -0.78 6.74 -6.51
CA LEU A 77 -1.01 8.18 -6.69
C LEU A 77 -0.26 8.70 -7.92
N ASP A 78 -0.75 9.80 -8.49
CA ASP A 78 -0.01 10.60 -9.48
C ASP A 78 1.25 11.21 -8.85
N VAL A 79 2.34 11.27 -9.61
CA VAL A 79 3.61 11.82 -9.12
C VAL A 79 3.53 13.31 -8.73
N ASN A 80 2.57 14.05 -9.28
CA ASN A 80 2.39 15.48 -9.00
C ASN A 80 1.28 15.77 -7.97
N ILE A 81 0.75 14.74 -7.30
CA ILE A 81 -0.33 14.90 -6.32
C ILE A 81 0.07 15.89 -5.21
N GLN A 82 -0.85 16.79 -4.84
CA GLN A 82 -0.64 17.82 -3.82
C GLN A 82 -1.52 17.55 -2.59
N SER A 83 -1.39 18.37 -1.56
CA SER A 83 -2.36 18.38 -0.45
C SER A 83 -3.78 18.67 -0.97
N GLY A 84 -4.77 17.91 -0.52
CA GLY A 84 -6.15 18.06 -0.97
C GLY A 84 -7.07 16.92 -0.56
N ILE A 85 -8.34 17.04 -0.93
CA ILE A 85 -9.34 15.97 -0.78
C ILE A 85 -9.60 15.40 -2.16
N TYR A 86 -9.34 14.10 -2.33
CA TYR A 86 -9.51 13.40 -3.58
C TYR A 86 -10.64 12.39 -3.47
N LEU A 87 -11.57 12.42 -4.44
CA LEU A 87 -12.54 11.36 -4.64
C LEU A 87 -11.98 10.35 -5.62
N PHE A 88 -12.12 9.08 -5.30
CA PHE A 88 -11.72 7.96 -6.13
C PHE A 88 -12.96 7.22 -6.63
N LYS A 89 -12.94 6.86 -7.91
CA LYS A 89 -13.88 5.92 -8.51
C LYS A 89 -13.11 5.06 -9.49
N ARG A 90 -13.27 3.74 -9.40
CA ARG A 90 -12.55 2.79 -10.24
C ARG A 90 -12.80 3.07 -11.72
N GLY A 91 -11.72 3.06 -12.50
CA GLY A 91 -11.75 3.33 -13.94
C GLY A 91 -11.97 4.80 -14.31
N ALA A 92 -12.28 5.68 -13.34
CA ALA A 92 -12.27 7.12 -13.58
C ALA A 92 -10.82 7.64 -13.55
N GLY A 93 -10.54 8.66 -14.37
CA GLY A 93 -9.27 9.37 -14.29
C GLY A 93 -9.20 10.23 -13.02
N GLY A 94 -8.03 10.34 -12.41
CA GLY A 94 -7.84 11.20 -11.25
C GLY A 94 -6.43 11.13 -10.67
N PRO A 95 -6.10 11.98 -9.68
CA PRO A 95 -4.81 11.96 -8.99
C PRO A 95 -4.60 10.69 -8.14
N VAL A 96 -5.67 10.10 -7.63
CA VAL A 96 -5.66 8.75 -7.04
C VAL A 96 -5.95 7.76 -8.16
N ARG A 97 -4.98 6.90 -8.46
CA ARG A 97 -5.03 5.95 -9.58
C ARG A 97 -5.61 4.61 -9.17
N GLU A 98 -5.29 4.16 -7.96
CA GLU A 98 -5.75 2.89 -7.41
C GLU A 98 -5.73 2.93 -5.89
N MET A 99 -6.71 2.29 -5.26
CA MET A 99 -6.74 1.97 -3.84
C MET A 99 -7.02 0.47 -3.75
N SER A 100 -6.18 -0.28 -3.05
CA SER A 100 -6.31 -1.74 -2.94
C SER A 100 -6.00 -2.23 -1.53
N TYR A 101 -6.67 -3.30 -1.15
CA TYR A 101 -6.41 -4.05 0.07
C TYR A 101 -6.18 -5.52 -0.28
N THR A 102 -5.17 -6.15 0.33
CA THR A 102 -4.87 -7.57 0.15
C THR A 102 -4.97 -8.27 1.48
N GLU A 103 -5.60 -9.44 1.52
CA GLU A 103 -5.63 -10.31 2.69
C GLU A 103 -5.46 -11.78 2.30
N CYS A 104 -4.93 -12.59 3.22
CA CYS A 104 -4.92 -14.04 3.08
C CYS A 104 -6.28 -14.62 3.48
N VAL A 105 -6.94 -15.31 2.55
CA VAL A 105 -8.26 -15.91 2.78
C VAL A 105 -8.23 -17.41 2.54
N LYS A 106 -9.10 -18.14 3.23
CA LYS A 106 -9.27 -19.58 3.00
C LYS A 106 -10.32 -19.81 1.92
N LYS A 107 -9.90 -20.29 0.76
CA LYS A 107 -10.78 -20.61 -0.38
C LYS A 107 -10.64 -22.09 -0.74
N ASN A 108 -11.74 -22.82 -0.76
CA ASN A 108 -11.77 -24.26 -1.09
C ASN A 108 -10.80 -25.13 -0.27
N GLY A 109 -10.53 -24.74 0.98
CA GLY A 109 -9.61 -25.48 1.87
C GLY A 109 -8.15 -25.02 1.79
N GLU A 110 -7.79 -24.17 0.84
CA GLU A 110 -6.44 -23.63 0.66
C GLU A 110 -6.37 -22.15 1.05
N TYR A 111 -5.20 -21.69 1.49
CA TYR A 111 -4.95 -20.28 1.81
C TYR A 111 -4.39 -19.58 0.57
N VAL A 112 -5.05 -18.49 0.16
CA VAL A 112 -4.68 -17.70 -1.01
C VAL A 112 -4.73 -16.22 -0.69
N TYR A 113 -3.85 -15.43 -1.30
CA TYR A 113 -3.95 -13.98 -1.25
C TYR A 113 -5.07 -13.51 -2.16
N HIS A 114 -5.98 -12.71 -1.60
CA HIS A 114 -7.06 -12.09 -2.33
C HIS A 114 -6.86 -10.58 -2.37
N LEU A 115 -6.93 -10.02 -3.59
CA LEU A 115 -6.85 -8.59 -3.85
C LEU A 115 -8.27 -8.00 -3.94
N ILE A 116 -8.58 -7.12 -3.00
CA ILE A 116 -9.77 -6.28 -3.00
C ILE A 116 -9.38 -4.93 -3.60
N GLN A 117 -10.09 -4.51 -4.64
CA GLN A 117 -9.90 -3.20 -5.26
C GLN A 117 -11.09 -2.31 -4.91
N ALA A 118 -10.82 -1.05 -4.57
CA ALA A 118 -11.87 -0.09 -4.31
C ALA A 118 -12.70 0.11 -5.59
N GLU A 119 -14.01 0.18 -5.43
CA GLU A 119 -14.92 0.69 -6.46
C GLU A 119 -15.10 2.20 -6.32
N VAL A 120 -15.20 2.69 -5.07
CA VAL A 120 -15.22 4.10 -4.72
C VAL A 120 -14.39 4.33 -3.46
N GLY A 121 -13.97 5.58 -3.24
CA GLY A 121 -13.25 5.95 -2.04
C GLY A 121 -12.95 7.43 -1.97
N SER A 122 -12.28 7.85 -0.90
CA SER A 122 -11.75 9.20 -0.78
C SER A 122 -10.42 9.21 -0.04
N LEU A 123 -9.61 10.22 -0.29
CA LEU A 123 -8.30 10.41 0.31
C LEU A 123 -8.09 11.88 0.66
N GLN A 124 -8.07 12.20 1.95
CA GLN A 124 -7.69 13.52 2.47
C GLN A 124 -6.19 13.57 2.72
N LEU A 125 -5.43 13.95 1.69
CA LEU A 125 -3.98 13.93 1.68
C LEU A 125 -3.39 15.28 2.12
N SER A 126 -2.33 15.22 2.92
CA SER A 126 -1.42 16.31 3.24
C SER A 126 -0.01 15.94 2.80
N VAL A 127 0.61 16.80 2.00
CA VAL A 127 1.98 16.65 1.51
C VAL A 127 2.80 17.83 2.03
N VAL A 128 3.77 17.56 2.90
CA VAL A 128 4.65 18.58 3.51
C VAL A 128 6.08 18.06 3.45
N GLU A 129 6.97 18.79 2.76
CA GLU A 129 8.40 18.46 2.68
C GLU A 129 8.70 17.01 2.23
N SER A 130 7.86 16.46 1.34
CA SER A 130 7.88 15.06 0.85
C SER A 130 7.36 14.02 1.83
N CYS A 131 6.87 14.40 3.02
CA CYS A 131 6.07 13.53 3.88
C CYS A 131 4.62 13.52 3.40
N TYR A 132 4.02 12.33 3.38
CA TYR A 132 2.64 12.12 2.97
C TYR A 132 1.85 11.65 4.18
N SER A 133 0.73 12.30 4.46
CA SER A 133 -0.20 11.82 5.48
C SER A 133 -1.62 11.91 4.98
N ALA A 134 -2.42 10.88 5.26
CA ALA A 134 -3.85 10.94 5.10
C ALA A 134 -4.49 11.09 6.48
N ARG A 135 -5.27 12.16 6.68
CA ARG A 135 -6.08 12.31 7.90
C ARG A 135 -7.29 11.39 7.90
N LEU A 136 -7.76 11.06 6.71
CA LEU A 136 -8.87 10.18 6.46
C LEU A 136 -8.72 9.62 5.05
N PHE A 137 -8.76 8.30 4.92
CA PHE A 137 -9.07 7.64 3.67
C PHE A 137 -10.29 6.74 3.88
N THR A 138 -11.07 6.57 2.82
CA THR A 138 -12.19 5.65 2.75
C THR A 138 -12.09 4.85 1.48
N PHE A 139 -12.58 3.63 1.54
CA PHE A 139 -12.51 2.66 0.48
C PHE A 139 -13.75 1.80 0.63
N ASP A 140 -14.51 1.69 -0.45
CA ASP A 140 -15.65 0.79 -0.55
C ASP A 140 -15.47 -0.11 -1.77
N GLY A 141 -15.71 -1.40 -1.59
CA GLY A 141 -15.59 -2.42 -2.64
C GLY A 141 -16.33 -3.69 -2.26
N CYS A 142 -15.88 -4.81 -2.83
CA CYS A 142 -16.41 -6.13 -2.51
C CYS A 142 -15.29 -7.11 -2.18
N ASP A 143 -15.48 -7.94 -1.16
CA ASP A 143 -14.49 -8.94 -0.78
C ASP A 143 -14.53 -10.22 -1.63
N HIS A 144 -13.78 -11.24 -1.21
CA HIS A 144 -13.68 -12.53 -1.90
C HIS A 144 -14.99 -13.32 -2.02
N ASN A 145 -16.02 -12.98 -1.23
CA ASN A 145 -17.35 -13.57 -1.27
C ASN A 145 -18.37 -12.67 -2.00
N ASN A 146 -17.91 -11.56 -2.59
CA ASN A 146 -18.75 -10.48 -3.14
C ASN A 146 -19.60 -9.77 -2.07
N GLU A 147 -19.21 -9.84 -0.80
CA GLU A 147 -19.87 -9.08 0.26
C GLU A 147 -19.31 -7.65 0.32
N PRO A 148 -20.09 -6.66 0.79
CA PRO A 148 -19.61 -5.29 0.97
C PRO A 148 -18.33 -5.26 1.80
N PHE A 149 -17.34 -4.51 1.32
CA PHE A 149 -16.08 -4.29 2.01
C PHE A 149 -15.83 -2.81 2.16
N GLU A 150 -15.63 -2.37 3.40
CA GLU A 150 -15.36 -0.98 3.74
C GLU A 150 -14.10 -0.91 4.61
N ILE A 151 -13.23 0.05 4.31
CA ILE A 151 -12.08 0.39 5.15
C ILE A 151 -11.95 1.90 5.29
N CYS A 152 -11.78 2.34 6.53
CA CYS A 152 -11.64 3.73 6.90
C CYS A 152 -10.45 3.89 7.85
N GLY A 153 -9.55 4.82 7.56
CA GLY A 153 -8.38 4.99 8.39
C GLY A 153 -7.56 6.23 8.09
N ASP A 154 -6.38 6.28 8.69
CA ASP A 154 -5.41 7.34 8.55
C ASP A 154 -4.00 6.75 8.42
N PHE A 155 -3.10 7.53 7.82
CA PHE A 155 -1.69 7.14 7.77
C PHE A 155 -0.77 8.35 7.79
N ILE A 156 0.46 8.12 8.22
CA ILE A 156 1.59 9.01 8.01
C ILE A 156 2.77 8.21 7.48
N ILE A 157 3.42 8.72 6.46
CA ILE A 157 4.64 8.15 5.91
C ILE A 157 5.65 9.25 5.64
N ASN A 158 6.84 9.05 6.17
CA ASN A 158 8.02 9.88 5.99
C ASN A 158 9.00 9.09 5.12
N PRO A 159 8.99 9.32 3.80
CA PRO A 159 9.97 8.70 2.93
C PRO A 159 11.38 9.10 3.39
N PRO A 160 12.37 8.21 3.21
CA PRO A 160 13.74 8.62 3.41
C PRO A 160 14.03 9.81 2.50
N HIS A 161 14.57 10.90 3.06
CA HIS A 161 15.07 12.00 2.24
C HIS A 161 16.09 11.43 1.25
N ALA A 162 15.69 11.30 -0.01
CA ALA A 162 16.63 11.13 -1.08
C ALA A 162 17.40 12.45 -1.17
N SER A 163 18.57 12.52 -0.55
CA SER A 163 19.56 13.54 -0.88
C SER A 163 19.94 13.31 -2.35
N PHE A 164 19.22 13.96 -3.25
CA PHE A 164 19.68 14.11 -4.63
C PHE A 164 20.88 15.05 -4.58
N ASN A 165 22.09 14.48 -4.50
CA ASN A 165 23.30 15.23 -4.83
C ASN A 165 23.26 15.47 -6.34
N TYR A 166 22.98 16.72 -6.73
CA TYR A 166 23.14 17.21 -8.10
C TYR A 166 24.62 17.35 -8.47
#